data_AF-M5DU22-F1
#
_entry.id   AF-M5DU22-F1
#
_cell.length_a   1.000
_cell.length_b   1.000
_cell.length_c   1.000
_cell.angle_alpha   90.00
_cell.angle_beta   90.00
_cell.angle_gamma   90.00
#
_symmetry.space_group_name_H-M   'P 1'
#
loop_
_entity.id
_entity.type
_entity.pdbx_description
1 polymer ?
#
loop_
_entity_poly.entity_id
_entity_poly.type
_entity_poly.pdbx_seq_one_letter_code
_entity_poly.pdbx_strand_id
1 'polypeptide(L)'
;MIDRVDVSSVLMQMRQVKDQLRTQHEQSINSAPASRGVEGMMRSDSVARPQSIGDVNRVNGDSMKVSGDNTVPDFQTMFKTAIDNVNENQKVAGNLATRFEQGDASIDLPEVMIALQKSSVSFQAMTQVRNKLVEAYKDIMNMPV
;
A
#
# COMPACT_ATOMS: atom_id res chain seq x y z
N MET A 1 -1.86 44.55 -28.40
CA MET A 1 -2.42 43.25 -28.80
C MET A 1 -1.78 42.21 -27.90
N ILE A 2 -2.54 41.59 -27.00
CA ILE A 2 -2.05 40.53 -26.10
C ILE A 2 -2.44 39.21 -26.76
N ASP A 3 -1.45 38.42 -27.16
CA ASP A 3 -1.64 37.04 -27.62
C ASP A 3 -2.28 36.25 -26.49
N ARG A 4 -3.59 36.01 -26.61
CA ARG A 4 -4.30 35.07 -25.76
C ARG A 4 -3.76 33.70 -26.13
N VAL A 5 -2.84 33.18 -25.31
CA VAL A 5 -2.37 31.80 -25.40
C VAL A 5 -3.61 30.90 -25.41
N ASP A 6 -3.86 30.30 -26.56
CA ASP A 6 -5.09 29.56 -26.85
C ASP A 6 -5.07 28.28 -26.02
N VAL A 7 -5.94 28.17 -25.00
CA VAL A 7 -6.00 27.01 -24.09
C VAL A 7 -6.22 25.70 -24.86
N SER A 8 -6.85 25.78 -26.03
CA SER A 8 -7.03 24.68 -26.97
C SER A 8 -5.70 24.18 -27.56
N SER A 9 -4.72 25.05 -27.79
CA SER A 9 -3.41 24.68 -28.33
C SER A 9 -2.57 23.87 -27.32
N VAL A 10 -2.66 24.23 -26.03
CA VAL A 10 -2.00 23.53 -24.92
C VAL A 10 -2.65 22.16 -24.67
N LEU A 11 -3.98 22.08 -24.78
CA LEU A 11 -4.72 20.81 -24.71
C LEU A 11 -4.39 19.86 -25.87
N MET A 12 -4.23 20.40 -27.07
CA MET A 12 -3.82 19.63 -28.25
C MET A 12 -2.37 19.13 -28.11
N GLN A 13 -1.46 19.95 -27.58
CA GLN A 13 -0.09 19.52 -27.27
C GLN A 13 -0.05 18.43 -26.20
N MET A 14 -0.85 18.53 -25.13
CA MET A 14 -0.92 17.49 -24.09
C MET A 14 -1.48 16.17 -24.60
N ARG A 15 -2.42 16.20 -25.56
CA ARG A 15 -2.91 15.00 -26.24
C ARG A 15 -1.83 14.37 -27.11
N GLN A 16 -1.09 15.16 -27.88
CA GLN A 16 -0.02 14.68 -28.75
C GLN A 16 1.15 14.07 -27.96
N VAL A 17 1.52 14.70 -26.84
CA VAL A 17 2.53 14.17 -25.91
C VAL A 17 2.07 12.84 -25.31
N LYS A 18 0.79 12.72 -24.92
CA LYS A 18 0.22 11.48 -24.38
C LYS A 18 0.20 10.34 -25.41
N ASP A 19 -0.09 10.64 -26.68
CA ASP A 19 -0.08 9.65 -27.75
C ASP A 19 1.35 9.19 -28.12
N GLN A 20 2.35 10.08 -28.00
CA GLN A 20 3.77 9.73 -28.15
C GLN A 20 4.30 8.88 -26.98
N LEU A 21 3.84 9.12 -25.75
CA LEU A 21 4.22 8.28 -24.60
C LEU A 21 3.61 6.87 -24.68
N ARG A 22 2.38 6.75 -25.18
CA ARG A 22 1.71 5.45 -25.31
C ARG A 22 2.39 4.56 -26.36
N THR A 23 2.90 5.15 -27.43
CA THR A 23 3.59 4.40 -28.50
C THR A 23 5.02 3.97 -28.16
N GLN A 24 5.68 4.59 -27.16
CA GLN A 24 6.96 4.09 -26.64
C GLN A 24 6.81 2.95 -25.63
N HIS A 25 5.68 2.86 -24.91
CA HIS A 25 5.51 1.90 -23.83
C HIS A 25 5.15 0.47 -24.29
N GLU A 26 4.83 0.25 -25.57
CA GLU A 26 4.42 -1.06 -26.10
C GLU A 26 5.57 -1.88 -26.74
N GLN A 27 6.80 -1.35 -26.85
CA GLN A 27 7.92 -2.06 -27.52
C GLN A 27 8.93 -2.75 -26.58
N SER A 28 8.84 -2.57 -25.26
CA SER A 28 9.79 -3.18 -24.29
C SER A 28 9.34 -4.54 -23.72
N ILE A 29 8.10 -4.98 -23.95
CA ILE A 29 7.52 -6.21 -23.37
C ILE A 29 7.49 -7.38 -24.39
N ASN A 30 8.31 -7.38 -25.45
CA ASN A 30 8.29 -8.47 -26.44
C ASN A 30 9.69 -8.97 -26.87
N SER A 31 10.60 -9.12 -25.91
CA SER A 31 11.84 -9.89 -26.10
C SER A 31 12.04 -10.93 -25.00
N ALA A 32 11.20 -11.97 -25.01
CA ALA A 32 11.52 -13.24 -24.37
C ALA A 32 12.22 -14.15 -25.40
N PRO A 33 13.48 -14.59 -25.19
CA PRO A 33 14.09 -15.59 -26.04
C PRO A 33 13.71 -17.00 -25.55
N ALA A 34 12.86 -17.68 -26.31
CA ALA A 34 12.67 -19.11 -26.19
C ALA A 34 13.85 -19.86 -26.85
N SER A 35 14.43 -20.81 -26.12
CA SER A 35 15.05 -22.06 -26.59
C SER A 35 16.14 -22.01 -27.67
N ARG A 36 17.39 -22.33 -27.26
CA ARG A 36 18.48 -22.74 -28.18
C ARG A 36 19.26 -23.91 -27.59
N GLY A 37 19.19 -25.05 -28.29
CA GLY A 37 20.34 -25.90 -28.63
C GLY A 37 21.03 -26.71 -27.53
N VAL A 38 20.92 -28.02 -27.67
CA VAL A 38 21.78 -29.06 -27.11
C VAL A 38 23.23 -28.89 -27.62
N GLU A 39 24.19 -29.46 -26.89
CA GLU A 39 25.46 -30.03 -27.38
C GLU A 39 26.71 -29.14 -27.35
N GLY A 40 27.68 -29.45 -26.46
CA GLY A 40 29.02 -28.85 -26.54
C GLY A 40 29.87 -28.83 -25.26
N MET A 41 30.22 -30.00 -24.73
CA MET A 41 31.63 -30.34 -24.42
C MET A 41 32.51 -29.30 -23.71
N MET A 42 32.62 -29.32 -22.36
CA MET A 42 33.86 -28.98 -21.62
C MET A 42 33.89 -29.78 -20.31
N ARG A 43 34.63 -30.89 -20.27
CA ARG A 43 36.02 -30.97 -19.79
C ARG A 43 36.11 -30.86 -18.26
N SER A 44 36.20 -32.05 -17.68
CA SER A 44 36.94 -32.35 -16.46
C SER A 44 38.15 -31.44 -16.30
N ASP A 45 38.20 -30.68 -15.20
CA ASP A 45 39.44 -30.43 -14.48
C ASP A 45 39.17 -29.84 -13.08
N SER A 46 39.90 -30.39 -12.11
CA SER A 46 40.20 -29.83 -10.79
C SER A 46 39.07 -29.68 -9.76
N VAL A 47 38.78 -30.81 -9.10
CA VAL A 47 38.35 -30.85 -7.70
C VAL A 47 39.44 -30.23 -6.81
N ALA A 48 39.28 -28.96 -6.44
CA ALA A 48 40.03 -28.34 -5.35
C ALA A 48 39.27 -28.54 -4.04
N ARG A 49 39.79 -29.44 -3.21
CA ARG A 49 39.31 -29.75 -1.86
C ARG A 49 39.66 -28.59 -0.92
N PRO A 50 38.72 -27.88 -0.28
CA PRO A 50 39.04 -27.19 0.96
C PRO A 50 39.09 -28.20 2.09
N GLN A 51 40.18 -28.12 2.85
CA GLN A 51 40.50 -29.02 3.94
C GLN A 51 39.55 -28.86 5.13
N SER A 52 39.35 -30.00 5.78
CA SER A 52 38.80 -30.24 7.11
C SER A 52 39.13 -29.13 8.12
N ILE A 53 38.11 -28.39 8.57
CA ILE A 53 38.08 -27.78 9.89
C ILE A 53 37.24 -28.70 10.77
N GLY A 54 37.94 -29.48 11.60
CA GLY A 54 37.33 -30.17 12.71
C GLY A 54 37.09 -29.17 13.83
N ASP A 55 35.82 -28.98 14.18
CA ASP A 55 35.37 -28.54 15.51
C ASP A 55 33.90 -28.91 15.68
N VAL A 56 33.62 -30.23 15.69
CA VAL A 56 32.33 -30.77 16.12
C VAL A 56 32.42 -31.02 17.62
N ASN A 57 32.47 -29.95 18.41
CA ASN A 57 32.11 -30.04 19.82
C ASN A 57 31.71 -28.68 20.38
N ARG A 58 30.42 -28.34 20.23
CA ARG A 58 29.67 -27.54 21.19
C ARG A 58 28.18 -27.81 21.01
N VAL A 59 27.78 -28.97 21.50
CA VAL A 59 26.42 -29.22 21.97
C VAL A 59 26.18 -28.28 23.16
N ASN A 60 25.53 -27.15 22.91
CA ASN A 60 24.84 -26.39 23.94
C ASN A 60 23.52 -25.96 23.34
N GLY A 61 22.45 -26.56 23.84
CA GLY A 61 21.07 -26.28 23.47
C GLY A 61 20.65 -24.88 23.90
N ASP A 62 20.98 -23.90 23.07
CA ASP A 62 20.18 -22.68 23.00
C ASP A 62 19.03 -22.98 22.05
N SER A 63 17.93 -23.45 22.64
CA SER A 63 16.64 -23.44 22.00
C SER A 63 16.37 -22.00 21.57
N MET A 64 16.56 -21.74 20.27
CA MET A 64 16.02 -20.56 19.61
C MET A 64 14.53 -20.49 19.95
N LYS A 65 14.23 -19.73 21.00
CA LYS A 65 12.90 -19.19 21.22
C LYS A 65 12.63 -18.34 20.00
N VAL A 66 11.77 -18.84 19.13
CA VAL A 66 11.02 -18.01 18.18
C VAL A 66 10.28 -17.00 19.06
N SER A 67 10.96 -15.90 19.37
CA SER A 67 10.35 -14.73 19.95
C SER A 67 9.44 -14.25 18.83
N GLY A 68 8.13 -14.43 19.03
CA GLY A 68 7.12 -13.88 18.13
C GLY A 68 7.50 -12.45 17.85
N ASP A 69 7.67 -12.13 16.58
CA ASP A 69 8.05 -10.81 16.14
C ASP A 69 6.96 -9.83 16.59
N ASN A 70 7.21 -9.13 17.70
CA ASN A 70 6.32 -8.12 18.28
C ASN A 70 6.30 -6.82 17.44
N THR A 71 6.78 -6.88 16.19
CA THR A 71 6.79 -5.76 15.26
C THR A 71 5.38 -5.42 14.74
N VAL A 72 4.39 -6.30 14.92
CA VAL A 72 2.98 -5.96 14.69
C VAL A 72 2.41 -5.29 15.94
N PRO A 73 2.01 -4.00 15.87
CA PRO A 73 1.33 -3.36 16.98
C PRO A 73 0.09 -4.16 17.35
N ASP A 74 -0.18 -4.28 18.64
CA ASP A 74 -1.37 -4.97 19.15
C ASP A 74 -2.64 -4.49 18.40
N PHE A 75 -3.43 -5.45 17.90
CA PHE A 75 -4.63 -5.17 17.09
C PHE A 75 -5.59 -4.25 17.83
N GLN A 76 -5.75 -4.43 19.14
CA GLN A 76 -6.60 -3.57 19.96
C GLN A 76 -6.08 -2.12 19.95
N THR A 77 -4.77 -1.91 20.03
CA THR A 77 -4.14 -0.59 19.93
C THR A 77 -4.32 0.02 18.54
N MET A 78 -4.14 -0.75 17.46
CA MET A 78 -4.40 -0.28 16.09
C MET A 78 -5.86 0.08 15.87
N PHE A 79 -6.78 -0.76 16.35
CA PHE A 79 -8.22 -0.56 16.23
C PHE A 79 -8.69 0.66 17.03
N LYS A 80 -8.19 0.83 18.25
CA LYS A 80 -8.42 2.04 19.05
C LYS A 80 -7.96 3.29 18.31
N THR A 81 -6.74 3.26 17.78
CA THR A 81 -6.18 4.36 16.99
C THR A 81 -7.03 4.65 15.76
N ALA A 82 -7.54 3.61 15.07
CA ALA A 82 -8.44 3.79 13.94
C ALA A 82 -9.72 4.51 14.37
N ILE A 83 -10.39 4.08 15.45
CA ILE A 83 -11.59 4.74 16.01
C ILE A 83 -11.33 6.21 16.31
N ASP A 84 -10.22 6.49 16.99
CA ASP A 84 -9.84 7.86 17.34
C ASP A 84 -9.64 8.71 16.06
N ASN A 85 -9.05 8.15 15.01
CA ASN A 85 -8.90 8.82 13.71
C ASN A 85 -10.23 9.10 13.00
N VAL A 86 -11.22 8.20 13.05
CA VAL A 86 -12.54 8.47 12.45
C VAL A 86 -13.26 9.57 13.21
N ASN A 87 -13.19 9.56 14.54
CA ASN A 87 -13.74 10.63 15.37
C ASN A 87 -13.09 11.99 15.04
N GLU A 88 -11.76 12.01 14.89
CA GLU A 88 -11.04 13.22 14.50
C GLU A 88 -11.46 13.71 13.10
N ASN A 89 -11.52 12.81 12.11
CA ASN A 89 -11.97 13.17 10.76
C ASN A 89 -13.41 13.72 10.75
N GLN A 90 -14.30 13.18 11.59
CA GLN A 90 -15.66 13.70 11.75
C GLN A 90 -15.68 15.11 12.35
N LYS A 91 -14.90 15.34 13.42
CA LYS A 91 -14.78 16.67 14.06
C LYS A 91 -14.20 17.71 13.12
N VAL A 92 -13.13 17.39 12.41
CA VAL A 92 -12.49 18.28 11.44
C VAL A 92 -13.47 18.63 10.32
N ALA A 93 -14.13 17.64 9.73
CA ALA A 93 -15.10 17.89 8.67
C ALA A 93 -16.28 18.76 9.14
N GLY A 94 -16.80 18.50 10.34
CA GLY A 94 -17.85 19.33 10.95
C GLY A 94 -17.40 20.76 11.23
N ASN A 95 -16.19 20.93 11.78
CA ASN A 95 -15.63 22.25 12.05
C ASN A 95 -15.42 23.06 10.77
N LEU A 96 -14.85 22.44 9.73
CA LEU A 96 -14.65 23.08 8.43
C LEU A 96 -15.99 23.48 7.80
N ALA A 97 -17.01 22.62 7.87
CA ALA A 97 -18.35 22.94 7.39
C ALA A 97 -18.95 24.13 8.15
N THR A 98 -18.89 24.13 9.48
CA THR A 98 -19.39 25.24 10.31
C THR A 98 -18.66 26.55 10.02
N ARG A 99 -17.34 26.54 9.91
CA ARG A 99 -16.55 27.75 9.62
C ARG A 99 -16.83 28.28 8.22
N PHE A 100 -17.02 27.40 7.24
CA PHE A 100 -17.42 27.78 5.89
C PHE A 100 -18.83 28.39 5.88
N GLU A 101 -19.80 27.80 6.59
CA GLU A 101 -21.15 28.36 6.76
C GLU A 101 -21.15 29.74 7.46
N GLN A 102 -20.18 29.97 8.34
CA GLN A 102 -19.96 31.26 9.01
C GLN A 102 -19.29 32.30 8.10
N GLY A 103 -18.90 31.94 6.88
CA GLY A 103 -18.27 32.86 5.92
C GLY A 103 -16.79 33.10 6.17
N ASP A 104 -16.09 32.16 6.82
CA ASP A 104 -14.64 32.24 7.01
C ASP A 104 -13.91 32.20 5.65
N ALA A 105 -13.31 33.32 5.27
CA ALA A 105 -12.60 33.49 4.00
C ALA A 105 -11.29 32.67 3.89
N SER A 106 -10.86 32.04 4.99
CA SER A 106 -9.67 31.17 5.01
C SER A 106 -9.95 29.72 4.62
N ILE A 107 -11.22 29.34 4.41
CA ILE A 107 -11.62 27.98 4.07
C ILE A 107 -12.31 27.97 2.70
N ASP A 108 -11.76 27.15 1.80
CA ASP A 108 -12.36 26.94 0.49
C ASP A 108 -13.37 25.79 0.52
N LEU A 109 -14.48 25.93 -0.22
CA LEU A 109 -15.50 24.89 -0.35
C LEU A 109 -14.94 23.50 -0.75
N PRO A 110 -13.98 23.38 -1.70
CA PRO A 110 -13.39 22.09 -2.05
C PRO A 110 -12.72 21.39 -0.86
N GLU A 111 -12.09 22.15 0.05
CA GLU A 111 -11.44 21.58 1.24
C GLU A 111 -12.47 20.98 2.20
N VAL A 112 -13.59 21.69 2.43
CA VAL A 112 -14.72 21.18 3.21
C VAL A 112 -15.28 19.90 2.60
N MET A 113 -15.47 19.89 1.28
CA MET A 113 -16.01 18.73 0.57
C MET A 113 -15.08 17.51 0.66
N ILE A 114 -13.76 17.72 0.53
CA ILE A 114 -12.76 16.66 0.69
C ILE A 114 -12.78 16.13 2.12
N ALA A 115 -12.84 17.01 3.13
CA ALA A 115 -12.89 16.60 4.53
C ALA A 115 -14.15 15.77 4.84
N LEU A 116 -15.31 16.19 4.33
CA LEU A 116 -16.58 15.46 4.46
C LEU A 116 -16.51 14.08 3.78
N GLN A 117 -15.96 14.00 2.57
CA GLN A 117 -15.77 12.74 1.85
C GLN A 117 -14.82 11.80 2.60
N LYS A 118 -13.69 12.33 3.10
CA LYS A 118 -12.72 11.56 3.89
C LYS A 118 -13.37 10.99 5.15
N SER A 119 -14.14 11.79 5.87
CA SER A 119 -14.89 11.37 7.05
C SER A 119 -15.88 10.25 6.72
N SER A 120 -16.68 10.42 5.66
CA SER A 120 -17.68 9.45 5.22
C SER A 120 -17.06 8.10 4.85
N VAL A 121 -16.03 8.09 3.99
CA VAL A 121 -15.36 6.86 3.56
C VAL A 121 -14.69 6.16 4.75
N SER A 122 -14.05 6.91 5.65
CA SER A 122 -13.41 6.34 6.84
C SER A 122 -14.44 5.69 7.79
N PHE A 123 -15.60 6.33 7.98
CA PHE A 123 -16.69 5.78 8.79
C PHE A 123 -17.30 4.52 8.18
N GLN A 124 -17.50 4.51 6.85
CA GLN A 124 -17.98 3.34 6.13
C GLN A 124 -17.03 2.15 6.30
N ALA A 125 -15.73 2.37 6.11
CA ALA A 125 -14.70 1.35 6.31
C ALA A 125 -14.76 0.79 7.74
N MET A 126 -14.88 1.66 8.73
CA MET A 126 -14.94 1.27 10.13
C MET A 126 -16.22 0.49 10.49
N THR A 127 -17.34 0.81 9.86
CA THR A 127 -18.58 0.05 10.00
C THR A 127 -18.41 -1.38 9.51
N GLN A 128 -17.66 -1.60 8.43
CA GLN A 128 -17.34 -2.96 7.95
C GLN A 128 -16.53 -3.73 8.99
N VAL A 129 -15.50 -3.11 9.58
CA VAL A 129 -14.70 -3.73 10.64
C VAL A 129 -15.56 -4.06 11.85
N ARG A 130 -16.42 -3.13 12.29
CA ARG A 130 -17.38 -3.35 13.39
C ARG A 130 -18.25 -4.58 13.12
N ASN A 131 -18.83 -4.66 11.93
CA ASN A 131 -19.70 -5.78 11.55
C ASN A 131 -18.93 -7.11 11.59
N LYS A 132 -17.70 -7.13 11.06
CA LYS A 132 -16.83 -8.32 11.11
C LYS A 132 -16.46 -8.74 12.53
N LEU A 133 -16.21 -7.79 13.43
CA LEU A 133 -15.95 -8.10 14.84
C LEU A 133 -17.19 -8.67 15.55
N VAL A 134 -18.37 -8.14 15.24
CA VAL A 134 -19.64 -8.68 15.77
C VAL A 134 -19.91 -10.08 15.23
N GLU A 135 -19.65 -10.32 13.94
CA GLU A 135 -19.71 -11.66 13.33
C GLU A 135 -18.76 -12.63 14.02
N ALA A 136 -17.47 -12.28 14.15
CA ALA A 136 -16.48 -13.14 14.80
C ALA A 136 -16.87 -13.47 16.25
N TYR A 137 -17.43 -12.51 17.00
CA TYR A 137 -17.94 -12.77 18.34
C TYR A 137 -19.13 -13.74 18.35
N LYS A 138 -20.07 -13.59 17.40
CA LYS A 138 -21.19 -14.52 17.23
C LYS A 138 -20.71 -15.91 16.84
N ASP A 139 -19.71 -16.02 15.96
CA ASP A 139 -19.15 -17.30 15.51
C ASP A 139 -18.49 -18.06 16.67
N ILE A 140 -17.76 -17.36 17.54
CA ILE A 140 -17.20 -17.94 18.77
C ILE A 140 -18.31 -18.47 19.69
N MET A 141 -19.42 -17.73 19.85
CA MET A 141 -20.55 -18.17 20.68
C MET A 141 -21.30 -19.38 20.08
N ASN A 142 -21.35 -19.49 18.76
CA ASN A 142 -22.04 -20.58 18.07
C ASN A 142 -21.16 -21.81 17.85
N MET A 143 -19.89 -21.76 18.24
CA MET A 143 -18.99 -22.90 18.18
C MET A 143 -19.42 -23.92 19.25
N PRO A 144 -19.75 -25.17 18.88
CA PRO A 144 -20.04 -26.19 19.88
C PRO A 144 -18.77 -26.47 20.69
N VAL A 145 -18.88 -26.37 22.01
CA VAL A 145 -17.87 -26.85 22.98
C VAL A 145 -17.75 -28.35 22.98
#